data_AF-A0A7W3AM64-F1
#
_entry.id   AF-A0A7W3AM64-F1
#
_cell.length_a   1.000
_cell.length_b   1.000
_cell.length_c   1.000
_cell.angle_alpha   90.00
_cell.angle_beta   90.00
_cell.angle_gamma   90.00
#
_symmetry.space_group_name_H-M   'P 1'
#
loop_
_entity.id
_entity.type
_entity.pdbx_description
1 polymer ?
#
loop_
_entity_poly.entity_id
_entity_poly.type
_entity_poly.pdbx_seq_one_letter_code
_entity_poly.pdbx_strand_id
1 'polypeptide(L)'
;MDLVFILASDNNFFNYGMRLISNINRTFRCIDFTEINDIIRTDFDADELYLVCDIKNYYEYSLLLSRKSITCIDTRNIRIHNNSIYVDKKKTSVIETINSLNNIEMEILYLFYFHGKNVREIAKITNLSKEKIYYRVNRIKVKLGMKTTRKLPTLLRAFFNQTIET
;
A
#
# COMPACT_ATOMS: atom_id res chain seq x y z
N MET A 1 3.48 9.38 22.10
CA MET A 1 2.61 8.73 21.12
C MET A 1 1.97 9.79 20.26
N ASP A 2 2.74 10.28 19.29
CA ASP A 2 2.21 11.12 18.22
C ASP A 2 1.66 10.22 17.12
N LEU A 3 0.33 10.10 17.08
CA LEU A 3 -0.39 9.30 16.11
C LEU A 3 -0.87 10.20 14.97
N VAL A 4 -0.48 9.89 13.75
CA VAL A 4 -0.76 10.72 12.58
C VAL A 4 -1.53 9.94 11.54
N PHE A 5 -2.63 10.52 11.06
CA PHE A 5 -3.41 10.00 9.94
C PHE A 5 -3.32 10.94 8.75
N ILE A 6 -2.74 10.48 7.65
CA ILE A 6 -2.78 11.15 6.35
C ILE A 6 -4.06 10.71 5.64
N LEU A 7 -4.96 11.65 5.35
CA LEU A 7 -6.32 11.38 4.86
C LEU A 7 -6.37 11.40 3.33
N ALA A 8 -6.27 10.23 2.70
CA ALA A 8 -6.24 10.00 1.26
C ALA A 8 -7.49 9.26 0.71
N SER A 9 -8.55 9.15 1.51
CA SER A 9 -9.83 8.58 1.06
C SER A 9 -10.59 9.60 0.23
N ASP A 10 -11.32 9.13 -0.79
CA ASP A 10 -12.26 9.95 -1.57
C ASP A 10 -13.54 10.29 -0.78
N ASN A 11 -13.73 9.69 0.40
CA ASN A 11 -14.88 9.96 1.26
C ASN A 11 -14.67 11.26 2.05
N ASN A 12 -15.13 12.37 1.49
CA ASN A 12 -15.05 13.70 2.10
C ASN A 12 -15.72 13.78 3.49
N PHE A 13 -16.81 13.06 3.72
CA PHE A 13 -17.49 13.04 5.02
C PHE A 13 -16.66 12.32 6.07
N PHE A 14 -16.04 11.20 5.71
CA PHE A 14 -15.12 10.48 6.59
C PHE A 14 -13.92 11.36 6.96
N ASN A 15 -13.26 11.97 5.96
CA ASN A 15 -12.10 12.84 6.19
C ASN A 15 -12.47 14.03 7.09
N TYR A 16 -13.64 14.63 6.86
CA TYR A 16 -14.14 15.73 7.69
C TYR A 16 -14.40 15.29 9.15
N GLY A 17 -15.03 14.13 9.34
CA GLY A 17 -15.26 13.55 10.67
C GLY A 17 -13.96 13.29 11.43
N MET A 18 -12.95 12.71 10.77
CA MET A 18 -11.62 12.49 11.35
C MET A 18 -10.97 13.78 11.83
N ARG A 19 -11.01 14.85 11.01
CA ARG A 19 -10.48 16.18 11.39
C ARG A 19 -11.22 16.77 12.59
N LEU A 20 -12.56 16.70 12.61
CA LEU A 20 -13.35 17.18 13.74
C LEU A 20 -12.97 16.46 15.03
N ILE A 21 -12.86 15.12 14.98
CA ILE A 21 -12.50 14.33 16.15
C ILE A 21 -11.07 14.66 16.59
N SER A 22 -10.11 14.79 15.69
CA SER A 22 -8.72 15.19 16.02
C SER A 22 -8.67 16.55 16.73
N ASN A 23 -9.48 17.51 16.29
CA ASN A 23 -9.55 18.83 16.92
C ASN A 23 -10.10 18.77 18.36
N ILE A 24 -11.03 17.86 18.63
CA ILE A 24 -11.62 17.63 19.95
C ILE A 24 -10.68 16.78 20.82
N ASN A 25 -10.14 15.71 20.26
CA ASN A 25 -9.32 14.70 20.90
C ASN A 25 -7.90 14.75 20.32
N ARG A 26 -7.01 15.47 21.00
CA ARG A 26 -5.61 15.70 20.59
C ARG A 26 -4.68 14.50 20.78
N THR A 27 -5.24 13.29 20.91
CA THR A 27 -4.47 12.04 20.98
C THR A 27 -3.94 11.61 19.60
N PHE A 28 -4.44 12.22 18.52
CA PHE A 28 -3.94 12.04 17.16
C PHE A 28 -4.14 13.32 16.35
N ARG A 29 -3.37 13.46 15.27
CA ARG A 29 -3.52 14.54 14.27
C ARG A 29 -3.84 14.02 12.89
N CYS A 30 -4.58 14.82 12.13
CA CYS A 30 -4.90 14.54 10.74
C CYS A 30 -4.13 15.49 9.81
N ILE A 31 -3.63 14.95 8.71
CA ILE A 31 -2.97 15.69 7.63
C ILE A 31 -3.73 15.39 6.34
N ASP A 32 -4.04 16.42 5.56
CA ASP A 32 -4.71 16.23 4.27
C ASP A 32 -3.72 15.66 3.25
N PHE A 33 -4.14 14.63 2.52
CA PHE A 33 -3.37 14.09 1.40
C PHE A 33 -3.39 15.07 0.23
N THR A 34 -2.21 15.39 -0.30
CA THR A 34 -2.06 16.12 -1.57
C THR A 34 -1.74 15.13 -2.68
N GLU A 35 -0.49 14.65 -2.71
CA GLU A 35 0.02 13.70 -3.66
C GLU A 35 0.93 12.68 -2.96
N ILE A 36 1.02 11.47 -3.54
CA ILE A 36 1.86 10.41 -2.98
C ILE A 36 3.35 10.79 -2.98
N ASN A 37 3.80 11.59 -3.96
CA ASN A 37 5.19 12.03 -4.05
C ASN A 37 5.59 12.94 -2.89
N ASP A 38 4.67 13.78 -2.41
CA ASP A 38 4.93 14.67 -1.27
C ASP A 38 5.12 13.84 0.00
N ILE A 39 4.29 12.81 0.18
CA ILE A 39 4.37 11.89 1.34
C ILE A 39 5.67 11.09 1.31
N ILE A 40 6.08 10.60 0.15
CA ILE A 40 7.32 9.83 0.01
C ILE A 40 8.55 10.69 0.38
N ARG A 41 8.50 11.99 0.11
CA ARG A 41 9.61 12.94 0.34
C ARG A 41 9.58 13.59 1.72
N THR A 42 8.43 13.60 2.38
CA THR A 42 8.28 14.22 3.69
C THR A 42 8.80 13.30 4.78
N ASP A 43 9.56 13.88 5.72
CA ASP A 43 9.92 13.21 6.96
C ASP A 43 8.91 13.63 8.03
N PHE A 44 8.22 12.66 8.60
CA PHE A 44 7.18 12.90 9.59
C PHE A 44 7.71 12.52 10.96
N ASP A 45 7.75 13.49 11.87
CA ASP A 45 8.03 13.23 13.28
C ASP A 45 6.76 12.66 13.94
N ALA A 46 6.63 11.33 13.94
CA ALA A 46 5.46 10.61 14.47
C ALA A 46 5.85 9.20 14.95
N ASP A 47 5.23 8.74 16.04
CA ASP A 47 5.46 7.39 16.58
C ASP A 47 4.74 6.34 15.72
N GLU A 48 3.50 6.63 15.30
CA GLU A 48 2.75 5.81 14.35
C GLU A 48 2.15 6.71 13.27
N LEU A 49 2.44 6.39 12.01
CA LEU A 49 1.98 7.13 10.84
C LEU A 49 1.17 6.23 9.92
N TYR A 50 -0.08 6.63 9.69
CA TYR A 50 -1.02 5.89 8.85
C TYR A 50 -1.44 6.69 7.63
N LEU A 51 -1.38 6.06 6.45
CA LEU A 51 -2.06 6.58 5.26
C LEU A 51 -3.43 5.92 5.17
N VAL A 52 -4.49 6.71 5.35
CA VAL A 52 -5.88 6.23 5.28
C VAL A 52 -6.42 6.43 3.88
N CYS A 53 -6.76 5.35 3.20
CA CYS A 53 -7.23 5.40 1.82
C CYS A 53 -8.41 4.44 1.60
N ASP A 54 -9.04 4.52 0.43
CA ASP A 54 -10.05 3.53 0.06
C ASP A 54 -9.39 2.24 -0.44
N ILE A 55 -10.10 1.12 -0.32
CA ILE A 55 -9.58 -0.20 -0.72
C ILE A 55 -9.00 -0.25 -2.13
N LYS A 56 -9.59 0.51 -3.06
CA LYS A 56 -9.13 0.58 -4.45
C LYS A 56 -7.70 1.11 -4.58
N ASN A 57 -7.28 1.97 -3.65
CA ASN A 57 -5.95 2.60 -3.63
C ASN A 57 -5.04 1.97 -2.56
N TYR A 58 -5.60 1.28 -1.57
CA TYR A 58 -4.88 0.64 -0.46
C TYR A 58 -3.65 -0.15 -0.91
N TYR A 59 -3.84 -1.01 -1.90
CA TYR A 59 -2.81 -1.90 -2.40
C TYR A 59 -1.69 -1.17 -3.13
N GLU A 60 -2.06 -0.19 -3.95
CA GLU A 60 -1.12 0.64 -4.70
C GLU A 60 -0.25 1.45 -3.75
N TYR A 61 -0.86 2.15 -2.81
CA TYR A 61 -0.13 2.92 -1.82
C TYR A 61 0.70 2.04 -0.88
N SER A 62 0.18 0.87 -0.47
CA SER A 62 0.95 -0.10 0.34
C SER A 62 2.24 -0.51 -0.37
N LEU A 63 2.18 -0.68 -1.69
CA LEU A 63 3.35 -1.03 -2.48
C LEU A 63 4.34 0.13 -2.61
N LEU A 64 3.85 1.36 -2.87
CA LEU A 64 4.69 2.56 -2.97
C LEU A 64 5.37 2.92 -1.65
N LEU A 65 4.74 2.60 -0.52
CA LEU A 65 5.20 2.94 0.83
C LEU A 65 5.84 1.77 1.58
N SER A 66 6.04 0.61 0.95
CA SER A 66 6.49 -0.63 1.61
C SER A 66 7.86 -0.55 2.32
N ARG A 67 8.61 0.54 2.14
CA ARG A 67 9.91 0.78 2.79
C ARG A 67 9.94 2.07 3.59
N LYS A 68 8.79 2.67 3.79
CA LYS A 68 8.61 3.86 4.62
C LYS A 68 8.04 3.42 5.95
N SER A 69 8.28 4.22 6.99
CA SER A 69 7.63 4.10 8.30
C SER A 69 6.15 4.55 8.25
N ILE A 70 5.46 4.24 7.14
CA ILE A 70 4.07 4.63 6.88
C ILE A 70 3.26 3.36 6.65
N THR A 71 2.25 3.15 7.49
CA THR A 71 1.36 2.01 7.36
C THR A 71 0.11 2.44 6.59
N CYS A 72 -0.10 1.87 5.41
CA CYS A 72 -1.36 2.04 4.69
C CYS A 72 -2.48 1.29 5.40
N ILE A 73 -3.63 1.94 5.57
CA ILE A 73 -4.85 1.33 6.08
C ILE A 73 -6.05 1.77 5.24
N ASP A 74 -7.05 0.90 5.15
CA ASP A 74 -8.30 1.21 4.50
C ASP A 74 -9.27 1.86 5.49
N THR A 75 -10.20 2.69 5.03
CA THR A 75 -11.18 3.37 5.91
C THR A 75 -11.95 2.39 6.80
N ARG A 76 -12.19 1.15 6.36
CA ARG A 76 -12.88 0.11 7.15
C ARG A 76 -12.03 -0.45 8.29
N ASN A 77 -10.72 -0.16 8.34
CA ASN A 77 -9.86 -0.48 9.47
C ASN A 77 -10.06 0.47 10.65
N ILE A 78 -10.70 1.62 10.44
CA ILE A 78 -10.88 2.64 11.46
C ILE A 78 -12.25 2.49 12.11
N ARG A 79 -12.25 2.40 13.45
CA ARG A 79 -13.47 2.47 14.26
C ARG A 79 -13.38 3.66 15.21
N ILE A 80 -14.48 4.37 15.34
CA ILE A 80 -14.61 5.50 16.25
C ILE A 80 -15.54 5.09 17.39
N HIS A 81 -15.08 5.24 18.62
CA HIS A 81 -15.88 5.00 19.82
C HIS A 81 -15.50 6.03 20.89
N ASN A 82 -16.48 6.73 21.45
CA ASN A 82 -16.28 7.79 22.45
C ASN A 82 -15.18 8.80 22.06
N ASN A 83 -15.27 9.34 20.84
CA ASN A 83 -14.28 10.26 20.25
C ASN A 83 -12.85 9.72 20.19
N SER A 84 -12.64 8.42 20.41
CA SER A 84 -11.35 7.75 20.32
C SER A 84 -11.31 6.89 19.06
N ILE A 85 -10.13 6.79 18.46
CA ILE A 85 -9.91 6.02 17.25
C ILE A 85 -9.23 4.70 17.58
N TYR A 86 -9.75 3.64 16.98
CA TYR A 86 -9.18 2.30 17.04
C TYR A 86 -8.87 1.83 15.61
N VAL A 87 -7.63 1.37 15.40
CA VAL A 87 -7.16 0.84 14.12
C VAL A 87 -7.10 -0.68 14.21
N ASP A 88 -7.88 -1.38 13.39
CA ASP A 88 -7.80 -2.83 13.22
C ASP A 88 -6.61 -3.20 12.34
N LYS A 89 -5.55 -3.74 12.97
CA LYS A 89 -4.29 -4.12 12.31
C LYS A 89 -4.36 -5.46 11.55
N LYS A 90 -5.52 -6.12 11.38
CA LYS A 90 -5.60 -7.41 10.67
C LYS A 90 -5.28 -7.35 9.16
N LYS A 91 -5.52 -6.23 8.47
CA LYS A 91 -5.23 -6.11 7.02
C LYS A 91 -3.73 -5.92 6.69
N THR A 92 -2.89 -5.73 7.70
CA THR A 92 -1.44 -5.49 7.56
C THR A 92 -0.67 -6.66 6.92
N SER A 93 -1.27 -7.85 6.78
CA SER A 93 -0.67 -9.03 6.15
C SER A 93 -0.23 -8.82 4.69
N VAL A 94 -0.87 -7.92 3.96
CA VAL A 94 -0.48 -7.55 2.59
C VAL A 94 0.87 -6.81 2.58
N ILE A 95 1.09 -5.92 3.55
CA ILE A 95 2.34 -5.16 3.70
C ILE A 95 3.48 -6.11 4.05
N GLU A 96 3.27 -7.04 4.99
CA GLU A 96 4.26 -8.07 5.33
C GLU A 96 4.66 -8.90 4.10
N THR A 97 3.68 -9.23 3.27
CA THR A 97 3.90 -9.97 2.03
C THR A 97 4.71 -9.17 1.02
N ILE A 98 4.40 -7.89 0.83
CA ILE A 98 5.17 -6.98 -0.04
C ILE A 98 6.60 -6.80 0.51
N ASN A 99 6.74 -6.63 1.82
CA ASN A 99 8.03 -6.43 2.49
C ASN A 99 8.93 -7.68 2.44
N SER A 100 8.35 -8.86 2.19
CA SER A 100 9.12 -10.08 1.93
C SER A 100 9.87 -10.08 0.58
N LEU A 101 9.54 -9.16 -0.34
CA LEU A 101 10.17 -9.05 -1.66
C LEU A 101 11.54 -8.36 -1.55
N ASN A 102 12.57 -8.96 -2.17
CA ASN A 102 13.88 -8.29 -2.27
C ASN A 102 13.86 -7.15 -3.30
N ASN A 103 14.95 -6.36 -3.36
CA ASN A 103 15.06 -5.20 -4.25
C ASN A 103 14.74 -5.53 -5.72
N ILE A 104 15.28 -6.63 -6.24
CA ILE A 104 15.07 -7.05 -7.64
C ILE A 104 13.62 -7.49 -7.85
N GLU A 105 13.03 -8.22 -6.90
CA GLU A 105 11.64 -8.64 -6.96
C GLU A 105 10.68 -7.44 -6.93
N MET A 106 10.98 -6.44 -6.09
CA MET A 106 10.24 -5.17 -6.04
C MET A 106 10.35 -4.39 -7.33
N GLU A 107 11.56 -4.27 -7.90
CA GLU A 107 11.78 -3.58 -9.17
C GLU A 107 11.01 -4.25 -10.32
N ILE A 108 11.08 -5.58 -10.41
CA ILE A 108 10.34 -6.36 -11.40
C ILE A 108 8.83 -6.16 -11.21
N LEU A 109 8.33 -6.23 -9.97
CA LEU A 109 6.93 -6.00 -9.64
C LEU A 109 6.47 -4.62 -10.10
N TYR A 110 7.27 -3.59 -9.82
CA TYR A 110 7.00 -2.20 -10.16
C TYR A 110 6.92 -2.00 -11.69
N LEU A 111 7.91 -2.53 -12.43
CA LEU A 111 7.96 -2.44 -13.89
C LEU A 111 6.77 -3.15 -14.55
N PHE A 112 6.32 -4.27 -14.01
CA PHE A 112 5.14 -4.96 -14.52
C PHE A 112 3.84 -4.21 -14.23
N TYR A 113 3.66 -3.76 -12.98
CA TYR A 113 2.38 -3.24 -12.52
C TYR A 113 2.16 -1.78 -12.94
N PHE A 114 3.10 -0.90 -12.62
CA PHE A 114 2.96 0.54 -12.85
C PHE A 114 3.35 0.94 -14.27
N HIS A 115 4.39 0.31 -14.82
CA HIS A 115 4.92 0.69 -16.14
C HIS A 115 4.44 -0.21 -17.29
N GLY A 116 3.66 -1.26 -16.99
CA GLY A 116 3.13 -2.16 -18.01
C GLY A 116 4.19 -2.85 -18.88
N LYS A 117 5.44 -2.95 -18.39
CA LYS A 117 6.57 -3.47 -19.17
C LYS A 117 6.46 -4.98 -19.36
N ASN A 118 6.81 -5.45 -20.55
CA ASN A 118 6.92 -6.88 -20.82
C ASN A 118 8.30 -7.44 -20.40
N VAL A 119 8.43 -8.77 -20.33
CA VAL A 119 9.68 -9.45 -19.90
C VAL A 119 10.91 -9.01 -20.70
N ARG A 120 10.76 -8.73 -22.01
CA ARG A 120 11.88 -8.29 -22.85
C ARG A 120 12.34 -6.89 -22.49
N GLU A 121 11.41 -5.99 -22.19
CA GLU A 121 11.73 -4.64 -21.74
C GLU A 121 12.37 -4.66 -20.35
N ILE A 122 11.82 -5.46 -19.42
CA ILE A 122 12.35 -5.59 -18.06
C ILE A 122 13.77 -6.19 -18.08
N ALA A 123 14.01 -7.20 -18.90
CA ALA A 123 15.34 -7.79 -19.09
C ALA A 123 16.38 -6.73 -19.50
N LYS A 124 16.00 -5.78 -20.37
CA LYS A 124 16.88 -4.67 -20.76
C LYS A 124 17.11 -3.68 -19.62
N ILE A 125 16.05 -3.27 -18.92
CA ILE A 125 16.13 -2.28 -17.82
C ILE A 125 16.97 -2.81 -16.66
N THR A 126 16.74 -4.06 -16.26
CA THR A 126 17.39 -4.70 -15.11
C THR A 126 18.72 -5.38 -15.44
N ASN A 127 19.09 -5.42 -16.73
CA ASN A 127 20.24 -6.19 -17.23
C ASN A 127 20.23 -7.68 -16.83
N LEU A 128 19.04 -8.28 -16.69
CA LEU A 128 18.85 -9.70 -16.36
C LEU A 128 18.43 -10.50 -17.61
N SER A 129 18.76 -11.80 -17.63
CA SER A 129 18.23 -12.70 -18.67
C SER A 129 16.73 -12.90 -18.51
N LYS A 130 16.03 -13.21 -19.61
CA LYS A 130 14.58 -13.46 -19.58
C LYS A 130 14.23 -14.61 -18.64
N GLU A 131 15.04 -15.65 -18.60
CA GLU A 131 14.89 -16.81 -17.73
C GLU A 131 14.96 -16.41 -16.26
N LYS A 132 15.92 -15.53 -15.90
CA LYS A 132 16.01 -14.96 -14.55
C LYS A 132 14.77 -14.14 -14.22
N ILE A 133 14.24 -13.34 -15.15
CA ILE A 133 12.98 -12.60 -14.94
C ILE A 133 11.82 -13.57 -14.69
N TYR A 134 11.63 -14.60 -15.52
CA TYR A 134 10.58 -15.59 -15.33
C TYR A 134 10.69 -16.31 -13.98
N TYR A 135 11.90 -16.67 -13.57
CA TYR A 135 12.17 -17.26 -12.26
C TYR A 135 11.73 -16.33 -11.12
N ARG A 136 12.13 -15.05 -11.17
CA ARG A 136 11.75 -14.05 -10.15
C ARG A 136 10.26 -13.78 -10.13
N VAL A 137 9.62 -13.71 -11.29
CA VAL A 137 8.16 -13.61 -11.42
C VAL A 137 7.47 -14.75 -10.69
N ASN A 138 7.93 -15.99 -10.85
CA ASN A 138 7.34 -17.13 -10.15
C ASN A 138 7.55 -17.03 -8.62
N ARG A 139 8.72 -16.56 -8.17
CA ARG A 139 8.94 -16.30 -6.74
C ARG A 139 8.01 -15.23 -6.17
N ILE A 140 7.80 -14.13 -6.89
CA ILE A 140 6.86 -13.06 -6.50
C ILE A 140 5.46 -13.66 -6.34
N LYS A 141 4.98 -14.44 -7.32
CA LYS A 141 3.67 -15.10 -7.23
C LYS A 141 3.53 -15.99 -5.99
N VAL A 142 4.55 -16.80 -5.69
CA VAL A 142 4.55 -17.68 -4.51
C VAL A 142 4.48 -16.87 -3.22
N LYS A 143 5.28 -15.80 -3.10
CA LYS A 143 5.27 -14.92 -1.92
C LYS A 143 3.91 -14.24 -1.75
N LEU A 144 3.30 -13.79 -2.84
CA LEU A 144 1.95 -13.22 -2.84
C LEU A 144 0.82 -14.25 -2.63
N GLY A 145 1.13 -15.53 -2.36
CA GLY A 145 0.12 -16.58 -2.14
C GLY A 145 -0.69 -16.94 -3.39
N MET A 146 -0.16 -16.67 -4.58
CA MET A 146 -0.91 -16.75 -5.84
C MET A 146 -0.66 -18.03 -6.63
N LYS A 147 -1.68 -18.50 -7.36
CA LYS A 147 -1.56 -19.63 -8.30
C LYS A 147 -0.60 -19.27 -9.45
N THR A 148 0.43 -20.08 -9.66
CA THR A 148 1.59 -19.77 -10.53
C THR A 148 1.28 -19.78 -12.05
N THR A 149 0.16 -20.38 -12.46
CA THR A 149 -0.20 -20.63 -13.88
C THR A 149 -0.68 -19.38 -14.63
N ARG A 150 -1.09 -18.30 -13.94
CA ARG A 150 -1.57 -17.07 -14.60
C ARG A 150 -0.43 -16.09 -14.88
N LYS A 151 -0.62 -15.21 -15.88
CA LYS A 151 0.31 -14.11 -16.18
C LYS A 151 0.38 -13.17 -14.97
N LEU A 152 1.60 -12.73 -14.61
CA LEU A 152 1.81 -11.87 -13.45
C LEU A 152 0.96 -10.58 -13.52
N PRO A 153 0.87 -9.83 -14.64
CA PRO A 153 0.01 -8.64 -14.70
C PRO A 153 -1.47 -8.92 -14.39
N THR A 154 -2.01 -10.06 -14.88
CA THR A 154 -3.38 -10.48 -14.57
C THR A 154 -3.54 -10.80 -13.09
N LEU A 155 -2.54 -11.46 -12.50
CA LEU A 155 -2.52 -11.76 -11.08
C LEU A 155 -2.40 -10.48 -10.25
N LEU A 156 -1.52 -9.54 -10.58
CA LEU A 156 -1.39 -8.30 -9.83
C LEU A 156 -2.66 -7.47 -9.87
N ARG A 157 -3.35 -7.41 -11.02
CA ARG A 157 -4.68 -6.80 -11.09
C ARG A 157 -5.67 -7.52 -10.17
N ALA A 158 -5.67 -8.86 -10.13
CA ALA A 158 -6.51 -9.58 -9.21
C ALA A 158 -6.09 -9.31 -7.76
N PHE A 159 -4.82 -9.42 -7.40
CA PHE A 159 -4.31 -9.25 -6.04
C PHE A 159 -4.57 -7.85 -5.48
N PHE A 160 -4.29 -6.83 -6.29
CA PHE A 160 -4.39 -5.43 -5.89
C PHE A 160 -5.79 -4.84 -6.11
N ASN A 161 -6.64 -5.46 -6.94
CA ASN A 161 -8.05 -5.06 -7.07
C ASN A 161 -8.99 -6.02 -6.33
N GLN A 162 -8.49 -7.07 -5.69
CA GLN A 162 -9.31 -7.96 -4.86
C GLN A 162 -9.60 -7.28 -3.54
N THR A 163 -10.74 -6.61 -3.47
CA THR A 163 -11.78 -6.99 -2.51
C THR A 163 -13.10 -6.30 -2.85
N ILE A 164 -13.92 -6.98 -3.65
CA ILE A 164 -15.33 -7.11 -3.31
C ILE A 164 -15.61 -8.62 -3.27
N GLU A 165 -15.20 -9.28 -2.21
CA GLU A 165 -16.01 -10.40 -1.72
C GLU A 165 -16.78 -9.84 -0.53
N THR A 166 -18.10 -9.85 -0.72
CA THR A 166 -19.18 -9.37 0.14
C THR A 166 -19.17 -9.98 1.53
#